data_AF-A0A7R9XYD2-F1
#
_entry.id   AF-A0A7R9XYD2-F1
#
_cell.length_a   1.000
_cell.length_b   1.000
_cell.length_c   1.000
_cell.angle_alpha   90.00
_cell.angle_beta   90.00
_cell.angle_gamma   90.00
#
_symmetry.space_group_name_H-M   'P 1'
#
loop_
_entity.id
_entity.type
_entity.pdbx_description
1 polymer ?
#
loop_
_entity_poly.entity_id
_entity_poly.type
_entity_poly.pdbx_seq_one_letter_code
_entity_poly.pdbx_strand_id
1 'polypeptide(L)'
;MAPQHHPPQRVRGPWRRCARGQLLPRGGGRVGGTAAVCDPPLAMASLRALYSATAPGSPRAAVVTPEHYMGAAGELLALMCATCWAVTGVFRPGLVADNPLRDRLGYNTVCVGFDTQPARALALPFVTLIAFHNMRYCELDTLRARLELVAGRSTRAKVRATAWGNGLYFAGSAVLGLFLVVSPFEDLWVHFWSFMLVVVLRWFSVAANFYEGGGVATCTRAQLAFLASYTSCTALIPVLATLDFAAYDSRVGGMQTPPVPALVLASLDYAWFVLTALTKEYLPAQPSIQATWELH
;
A
#
# COMPACT_ATOMS: atom_id res chain seq x y z
N MET A 1 -12.32 63.12 -8.31
CA MET A 1 -12.30 62.48 -6.98
C MET A 1 -11.85 61.04 -7.18
N ALA A 2 -10.65 60.69 -6.72
CA ALA A 2 -10.10 59.34 -6.85
C ALA A 2 -10.59 58.45 -5.70
N PRO A 3 -10.97 57.18 -5.94
CA PRO A 3 -11.44 56.29 -4.90
C PRO A 3 -10.27 55.84 -4.00
N GLN A 4 -10.43 56.01 -2.69
CA GLN A 4 -9.50 55.52 -1.68
C GLN A 4 -9.61 54.00 -1.59
N HIS A 5 -8.54 53.30 -1.97
CA HIS A 5 -8.38 51.87 -1.71
C HIS A 5 -8.02 51.64 -0.24
N HIS A 6 -8.94 51.10 0.54
CA HIS A 6 -8.63 50.60 1.87
C HIS A 6 -7.93 49.23 1.80
N PRO A 7 -6.79 49.04 2.48
CA PRO A 7 -6.12 47.75 2.54
C PRO A 7 -6.95 46.74 3.35
N PRO A 8 -6.91 45.44 2.99
CA PRO A 8 -7.66 44.41 3.68
C PRO A 8 -7.17 44.23 5.13
N GLN A 9 -8.08 44.40 6.09
CA GLN A 9 -7.82 44.13 7.49
C GLN A 9 -7.57 42.63 7.72
N ARG A 10 -6.39 42.27 8.21
CA ARG A 10 -6.07 40.90 8.64
C ARG A 10 -6.83 40.59 9.94
N VAL A 11 -7.93 39.85 9.83
CA VAL A 11 -8.63 39.26 10.98
C VAL A 11 -7.77 38.14 11.57
N ARG A 12 -7.09 38.43 12.70
CA ARG A 12 -6.37 37.41 13.48
C ARG A 12 -7.39 36.60 14.30
N GLY A 13 -7.89 35.50 13.73
CA GLY A 13 -8.75 34.55 14.46
C GLY A 13 -7.99 33.75 15.53
N PRO A 14 -8.67 33.26 16.59
CA PRO A 14 -8.06 32.68 17.79
C PRO A 14 -7.54 31.22 17.64
N TRP A 15 -7.24 30.77 16.43
CA TRP A 15 -6.90 29.37 16.13
C TRP A 15 -5.38 29.17 16.05
N ARG A 16 -4.84 28.28 16.88
CA ARG A 16 -3.46 27.78 16.71
C ARG A 16 -3.50 26.56 15.79
N ARG A 17 -2.71 26.57 14.71
CA ARG A 17 -2.46 25.37 13.90
C ARG A 17 -1.59 24.42 14.71
N CYS A 18 -2.09 23.23 15.01
CA CYS A 18 -1.26 22.14 15.50
C CYS A 18 -0.46 21.54 14.33
N ALA A 19 0.67 20.89 14.60
CA ALA A 19 1.57 20.32 13.57
C ALA A 19 0.92 19.26 12.67
N ARG A 20 -0.28 18.78 13.01
CA ARG A 20 -1.11 17.84 12.22
C ARG A 20 -2.32 18.48 11.53
N GLY A 21 -2.43 19.80 11.48
CA GLY A 21 -3.51 20.48 10.75
C GLY A 21 -4.93 20.34 11.34
N GLN A 22 -5.09 19.65 12.48
CA GLN A 22 -6.38 19.57 13.17
C GLN A 22 -6.65 20.82 14.03
N LEU A 23 -7.84 21.39 13.87
CA LEU A 23 -8.36 22.49 14.70
C LEU A 23 -8.98 21.88 15.97
N LEU A 24 -8.36 22.11 17.13
CA LEU A 24 -8.94 21.72 18.42
C LEU A 24 -9.66 22.92 19.06
N PRO A 25 -10.89 22.75 19.58
CA PRO A 25 -11.61 23.82 20.26
C PRO A 25 -10.96 24.18 21.60
N ARG A 26 -10.91 25.49 21.88
CA ARG A 26 -10.30 26.07 23.08
C ARG A 26 -11.36 26.16 24.19
N GLY A 27 -11.75 25.01 24.73
CA GLY A 27 -12.72 24.90 25.83
C GLY A 27 -12.10 24.20 27.03
N GLY A 28 -11.67 25.00 28.03
CA GLY A 28 -11.09 24.50 29.26
C GLY A 28 -12.15 23.98 30.23
N GLY A 29 -12.14 22.67 30.46
CA GLY A 29 -12.71 22.02 31.64
C GLY A 29 -11.73 20.93 32.06
N ARG A 30 -11.23 20.99 33.29
CA ARG A 30 -10.44 19.90 33.90
C ARG A 30 -11.37 18.70 34.08
N VAL A 31 -11.50 17.86 33.06
CA VAL A 31 -12.13 16.54 33.17
C VAL A 31 -11.06 15.60 33.71
N GLY A 32 -11.42 14.85 34.75
CA GLY A 32 -10.53 13.97 35.52
C GLY A 32 -9.74 13.01 34.63
N GLY A 33 -8.51 12.73 35.07
CA GLY A 33 -7.55 11.88 34.37
C GLY A 33 -8.10 10.48 34.14
N THR A 34 -8.69 10.25 32.97
CA THR A 34 -8.81 8.92 32.40
C THR A 34 -7.40 8.44 32.10
N ALA A 35 -7.01 7.32 32.73
CA ALA A 35 -5.75 6.64 32.48
C ALA A 35 -5.47 6.61 30.98
N ALA A 36 -4.28 7.05 30.57
CA ALA A 36 -3.84 7.00 29.19
C ALA A 36 -3.92 5.53 28.75
N VAL A 37 -4.98 5.22 28.00
CA VAL A 37 -5.09 3.93 27.32
C VAL A 37 -3.92 3.93 26.34
N CYS A 38 -2.90 3.11 26.64
CA CYS A 38 -1.81 2.90 25.71
C CYS A 38 -2.43 2.41 24.40
N ASP A 39 -2.31 3.23 23.35
CA ASP A 39 -2.77 2.84 22.03
C ASP A 39 -2.09 1.50 21.68
N PRO A 40 -2.87 0.50 21.26
CA PRO A 40 -2.30 -0.79 20.90
C PRO A 40 -1.28 -0.61 19.76
N PRO A 41 -0.33 -1.56 19.60
CA PRO A 41 0.71 -1.48 18.58
C PRO A 41 0.12 -1.20 17.19
N LEU A 42 0.82 -0.37 16.40
CA LEU A 42 0.46 0.10 15.04
C LEU A 42 0.02 -1.02 14.07
N ALA A 43 0.40 -2.27 14.34
CA ALA A 43 -0.03 -3.42 13.56
C ALA A 43 -1.56 -3.62 13.64
N MET A 44 -2.19 -3.82 12.48
CA MET A 44 -3.63 -4.06 12.32
C MET A 44 -4.51 -2.84 12.66
N ALA A 45 -3.95 -1.61 12.64
CA ALA A 45 -4.71 -0.40 12.92
C ALA A 45 -5.78 -0.15 11.85
N SER A 46 -5.47 -0.44 10.58
CA SER A 46 -6.38 -0.20 9.47
C SER A 46 -7.52 -1.21 9.43
N LEU A 47 -7.23 -2.49 9.65
CA LEU A 47 -8.26 -3.52 9.82
C LEU A 47 -9.20 -3.22 10.98
N ARG A 48 -8.65 -2.80 12.13
CA ARG A 48 -9.48 -2.41 13.30
C ARG A 48 -10.37 -1.22 13.00
N ALA A 49 -9.85 -0.20 12.32
CA ALA A 49 -10.64 0.95 11.91
C ALA A 49 -11.82 0.53 11.02
N LEU A 50 -11.59 -0.35 10.03
CA LEU A 50 -12.65 -0.86 9.16
C LEU A 50 -13.69 -1.69 9.91
N TYR A 51 -13.25 -2.60 10.79
CA TYR A 51 -14.16 -3.42 11.60
C TYR A 51 -15.02 -2.57 12.55
N SER A 52 -14.43 -1.55 13.17
CA SER A 52 -15.16 -0.65 14.06
C SER A 52 -16.23 0.17 13.33
N ALA A 53 -15.98 0.51 12.06
CA ALA A 53 -16.95 1.24 11.24
C ALA A 53 -18.18 0.40 10.87
N THR A 54 -18.04 -0.92 10.80
CA THR A 54 -19.12 -1.85 10.45
C THR A 54 -19.80 -2.51 11.65
N ALA A 55 -19.36 -2.23 12.88
CA ALA A 55 -19.94 -2.81 14.08
C ALA A 55 -21.41 -2.36 14.30
N PRO A 56 -22.29 -3.24 14.81
CA PRO A 56 -23.66 -2.87 15.16
C PRO A 56 -23.71 -1.67 16.10
N GLY A 57 -24.52 -0.67 15.75
CA GLY A 57 -24.62 0.58 16.52
C GLY A 57 -23.61 1.67 16.12
N SER A 58 -22.82 1.46 15.07
CA SER A 58 -22.02 2.55 14.50
C SER A 58 -22.94 3.70 14.01
N PRO A 59 -22.48 4.97 14.09
CA PRO A 59 -23.29 6.11 13.67
C PRO A 59 -23.77 5.98 12.22
N ARG A 60 -25.02 6.40 11.92
CA ARG A 60 -25.58 6.41 10.55
C ARG A 60 -24.72 7.22 9.55
N ALA A 61 -23.96 8.19 10.05
CA ALA A 61 -22.94 8.90 9.30
C ALA A 61 -21.57 8.24 9.54
N ALA A 62 -21.07 7.53 8.55
CA ALA A 62 -19.76 6.90 8.59
C ALA A 62 -18.72 7.78 7.88
N VAL A 63 -17.60 8.04 8.56
CA VAL A 63 -16.42 8.64 7.92
C VAL A 63 -15.61 7.52 7.29
N VAL A 64 -15.48 7.54 5.96
CA VAL A 64 -14.77 6.53 5.19
C VAL A 64 -13.48 7.12 4.65
N THR A 65 -12.36 6.52 5.05
CA THR A 65 -11.00 6.92 4.64
C THR A 65 -10.44 5.85 3.70
N PRO A 66 -10.32 6.09 2.38
CA PRO A 66 -9.86 5.08 1.42
C PRO A 66 -8.53 4.43 1.82
N GLU A 67 -7.60 5.20 2.38
CA GLU A 67 -6.26 4.77 2.79
C GLU A 67 -6.31 3.67 3.87
N HIS A 68 -7.41 3.53 4.61
CA HIS A 68 -7.62 2.40 5.53
C HIS A 68 -7.73 1.07 4.79
N TYR A 69 -8.32 1.04 3.59
CA TYR A 69 -8.35 -0.17 2.79
C TYR A 69 -6.97 -0.52 2.23
N MET A 70 -6.22 0.46 1.72
CA MET A 70 -4.85 0.22 1.25
C MET A 70 -3.91 -0.23 2.38
N GLY A 71 -4.03 0.39 3.56
CA GLY A 71 -3.29 -0.01 4.76
C GLY A 71 -3.66 -1.42 5.21
N ALA A 72 -4.95 -1.76 5.24
CA ALA A 72 -5.42 -3.11 5.57
C ALA A 72 -4.88 -4.17 4.62
N ALA A 73 -4.82 -3.88 3.30
CA ALA A 73 -4.21 -4.78 2.34
C ALA A 73 -2.71 -5.02 2.60
N GLY A 74 -1.96 -3.97 2.97
CA GLY A 74 -0.55 -4.10 3.36
C GLY A 74 -0.35 -4.89 4.66
N GLU A 75 -1.19 -4.64 5.66
CA GLU A 75 -1.23 -5.38 6.94
C GLU A 75 -1.52 -6.88 6.70
N LEU A 76 -2.52 -7.19 5.87
CA LEU A 76 -2.88 -8.56 5.50
C LEU A 76 -1.76 -9.25 4.71
N LEU A 77 -1.08 -8.54 3.81
CA LEU A 77 0.07 -9.10 3.09
C LEU A 77 1.20 -9.48 4.05
N ALA A 78 1.54 -8.61 5.00
CA ALA A 78 2.56 -8.92 6.00
C ALA A 78 2.17 -10.13 6.86
N LEU A 79 0.90 -10.20 7.29
CA LEU A 79 0.38 -11.34 8.05
C LEU A 79 0.39 -12.65 7.24
N MET A 80 0.00 -12.60 5.97
CA MET A 80 0.06 -13.72 5.03
C MET A 80 1.51 -14.22 4.91
N CYS A 81 2.47 -13.32 4.64
CA CYS A 81 3.88 -13.68 4.51
C CYS A 81 4.40 -14.36 5.78
N ALA A 82 4.16 -13.76 6.95
CA ALA A 82 4.64 -14.31 8.23
C ALA A 82 4.06 -15.70 8.53
N THR A 83 2.75 -15.87 8.34
CA THR A 83 2.07 -17.15 8.60
C THR A 83 2.48 -18.23 7.60
N CYS A 84 2.58 -17.89 6.32
CA CYS A 84 2.99 -18.84 5.29
C CYS A 84 4.46 -19.27 5.46
N TRP A 85 5.36 -18.34 5.79
CA TRP A 85 6.75 -18.68 6.12
C TRP A 85 6.86 -19.60 7.33
N ALA A 86 6.07 -19.38 8.38
CA ALA A 86 6.03 -20.28 9.53
C ALA A 86 5.56 -21.69 9.12
N VAL A 87 4.49 -21.78 8.33
CA VAL A 87 3.98 -23.06 7.82
C VAL A 87 5.02 -23.76 6.92
N THR A 88 5.65 -23.05 6.00
CA THR A 88 6.70 -23.60 5.13
C THR A 88 7.90 -24.08 5.93
N GLY A 89 8.33 -23.33 6.95
CA GLY A 89 9.43 -23.74 7.84
C GLY A 89 9.14 -25.02 8.61
N VAL A 90 7.89 -25.25 9.01
CA VAL A 90 7.48 -26.47 9.76
C VAL A 90 7.27 -27.66 8.82
N PHE A 91 6.53 -27.48 7.72
CA PHE A 91 6.08 -28.59 6.87
C PHE A 91 6.98 -28.87 5.68
N ARG A 92 7.81 -27.91 5.25
CA ARG A 92 8.68 -27.98 4.06
C ARG A 92 10.04 -27.27 4.28
N PRO A 93 10.79 -27.56 5.37
CA PRO A 93 12.03 -26.85 5.68
C PRO A 93 13.09 -26.95 4.57
N GLY A 94 13.12 -28.05 3.82
CA GLY A 94 14.05 -28.24 2.69
C GLY A 94 13.87 -27.21 1.56
N LEU A 95 12.66 -26.66 1.40
CA LEU A 95 12.38 -25.64 0.38
C LEU A 95 13.17 -24.34 0.61
N VAL A 96 13.52 -24.03 1.86
CA VAL A 96 14.31 -22.85 2.19
C VAL A 96 15.77 -23.00 1.72
N ALA A 97 16.25 -24.23 1.66
CA ALA A 97 17.61 -24.55 1.19
C ALA A 97 17.66 -24.70 -0.34
N ASP A 98 16.65 -25.33 -0.93
CA ASP A 98 16.63 -25.75 -2.33
C ASP A 98 15.29 -25.38 -2.98
N ASN A 99 15.31 -24.37 -3.86
CA ASN A 99 14.16 -23.93 -4.63
C ASN A 99 14.58 -23.15 -5.89
N PRO A 100 13.76 -23.19 -6.96
CA PRO A 100 14.13 -22.63 -8.27
C PRO A 100 14.31 -21.10 -8.27
N LEU A 101 13.72 -20.39 -7.30
CA LEU A 101 13.90 -18.95 -7.14
C LEU A 101 15.27 -18.63 -6.54
N ARG A 102 15.68 -19.37 -5.52
CA ARG A 102 17.00 -19.24 -4.89
C ARG A 102 18.12 -19.58 -5.87
N ASP A 103 17.94 -20.58 -6.72
CA ASP A 103 18.95 -20.96 -7.71
C ASP A 103 19.24 -19.83 -8.70
N ARG A 104 18.22 -19.04 -9.05
CA ARG A 104 18.33 -17.92 -9.99
C ARG A 104 18.75 -16.62 -9.35
N LEU A 105 18.21 -16.31 -8.18
CA LEU A 105 18.37 -15.01 -7.53
C LEU A 105 19.48 -15.02 -6.47
N GLY A 106 19.92 -16.19 -6.02
CA GLY A 106 20.90 -16.36 -4.95
C GLY A 106 20.37 -16.09 -3.54
N TYR A 107 19.06 -15.85 -3.36
CA TYR A 107 18.41 -15.67 -2.07
C TYR A 107 16.96 -16.21 -2.09
N ASN A 108 16.36 -16.38 -0.91
CA ASN A 108 14.95 -16.74 -0.80
C ASN A 108 14.06 -15.50 -0.90
N THR A 109 13.27 -15.36 -1.96
CA THR A 109 12.26 -14.30 -2.02
C THR A 109 11.17 -14.53 -0.99
N VAL A 110 10.40 -13.49 -0.67
CA VAL A 110 9.24 -13.64 0.24
C VAL A 110 8.24 -14.68 -0.29
N CYS A 111 8.13 -14.87 -1.61
CA CYS A 111 7.20 -15.80 -2.25
C CYS A 111 7.43 -17.27 -1.89
N VAL A 112 8.69 -17.66 -1.65
CA VAL A 112 9.05 -19.03 -1.25
C VAL A 112 8.21 -19.51 -0.07
N GLY A 113 7.84 -18.61 0.84
CA GLY A 113 7.02 -18.89 2.00
C GLY A 113 5.61 -19.40 1.68
N PHE A 114 5.04 -19.12 0.50
CA PHE A 114 3.69 -19.53 0.08
C PHE A 114 3.65 -20.25 -1.28
N ASP A 115 4.80 -20.59 -1.84
CA ASP A 115 4.89 -21.25 -3.16
C ASP A 115 4.55 -22.73 -3.13
N THR A 116 4.40 -23.39 -1.98
CA THR A 116 4.09 -24.84 -1.92
C THR A 116 3.02 -25.18 -0.89
N GLN A 117 2.42 -26.37 -1.03
CA GLN A 117 1.47 -26.87 -0.05
C GLN A 117 2.17 -27.28 1.26
N PRO A 118 1.56 -27.01 2.44
CA PRO A 118 0.21 -26.48 2.64
C PRO A 118 0.09 -24.95 2.70
N ALA A 119 1.21 -24.21 2.70
CA ALA A 119 1.22 -22.75 2.85
C ALA A 119 0.47 -22.03 1.71
N ARG A 120 0.55 -22.54 0.48
CA ARG A 120 -0.17 -22.00 -0.68
C ARG A 120 -1.69 -21.99 -0.48
N ALA A 121 -2.26 -23.06 0.09
CA ALA A 121 -3.70 -23.12 0.40
C ALA A 121 -4.09 -22.12 1.50
N LEU A 122 -3.20 -21.88 2.47
CA LEU A 122 -3.39 -20.85 3.49
C LEU A 122 -3.31 -19.43 2.90
N ALA A 123 -2.44 -19.19 1.92
CA ALA A 123 -2.26 -17.89 1.28
C ALA A 123 -3.49 -17.45 0.46
N LEU A 124 -4.22 -18.40 -0.14
CA LEU A 124 -5.37 -18.11 -1.00
C LEU A 124 -6.43 -17.19 -0.36
N PRO A 125 -7.00 -17.48 0.83
CA PRO A 125 -7.96 -16.59 1.47
C PRO A 125 -7.38 -15.21 1.79
N PHE A 126 -6.10 -15.12 2.16
CA PHE A 126 -5.44 -13.83 2.35
C PHE A 126 -5.36 -13.03 1.05
N VAL A 127 -4.96 -13.65 -0.05
CA VAL A 127 -4.91 -13.00 -1.37
C VAL A 127 -6.29 -12.50 -1.79
N THR A 128 -7.35 -13.26 -1.54
CA THR A 128 -8.73 -12.80 -1.80
C THR A 128 -9.08 -11.55 -0.99
N LEU A 129 -8.76 -11.53 0.30
CA LEU A 129 -9.02 -10.36 1.16
C LEU A 129 -8.16 -9.16 0.74
N ILE A 130 -6.89 -9.37 0.41
CA ILE A 130 -5.98 -8.32 -0.08
C ILE A 130 -6.54 -7.71 -1.38
N ALA A 131 -6.96 -8.55 -2.33
CA ALA A 131 -7.55 -8.09 -3.59
C ALA A 131 -8.83 -7.28 -3.34
N PHE A 132 -9.72 -7.76 -2.46
CA PHE A 132 -10.92 -7.03 -2.07
C PHE A 132 -10.59 -5.63 -1.51
N HIS A 133 -9.65 -5.54 -0.56
CA HIS A 133 -9.27 -4.25 0.03
C HIS A 133 -8.62 -3.32 -1.01
N ASN A 134 -7.77 -3.83 -1.90
CA ASN A 134 -7.20 -3.02 -2.99
C ASN A 134 -8.28 -2.47 -3.92
N MET A 135 -9.24 -3.31 -4.32
CA MET A 135 -10.34 -2.90 -5.21
C MET A 135 -11.23 -1.84 -4.55
N ARG A 136 -11.59 -2.04 -3.28
CA ARG A 136 -12.38 -1.06 -2.50
C ARG A 136 -11.63 0.25 -2.32
N TYR A 137 -10.31 0.20 -2.09
CA TYR A 137 -9.48 1.40 -2.08
C TYR A 137 -9.56 2.15 -3.41
N CYS A 138 -9.31 1.47 -4.54
CA CYS A 138 -9.34 2.09 -5.87
C CYS A 138 -10.70 2.75 -6.19
N GLU A 139 -11.80 2.09 -5.83
CA GLU A 139 -13.16 2.61 -6.03
C GLU A 139 -13.42 3.87 -5.20
N LEU A 140 -13.17 3.78 -3.88
CA LEU A 140 -13.43 4.87 -2.94
C LEU A 140 -12.50 6.07 -3.18
N ASP A 141 -11.23 5.83 -3.51
CA ASP A 141 -10.28 6.90 -3.82
C ASP A 141 -10.65 7.63 -5.12
N THR A 142 -11.12 6.91 -6.13
CA THR A 142 -11.65 7.51 -7.37
C THR A 142 -12.92 8.34 -7.10
N LEU A 143 -13.82 7.84 -6.25
CA LEU A 143 -15.02 8.58 -5.82
C LEU A 143 -14.63 9.86 -5.06
N ARG A 144 -13.71 9.75 -4.09
CA ARG A 144 -13.17 10.89 -3.33
C ARG A 144 -12.63 11.97 -4.27
N ALA A 145 -11.78 11.60 -5.23
CA ALA A 145 -11.19 12.55 -6.17
C ALA A 145 -12.26 13.29 -7.00
N ARG A 146 -13.33 12.60 -7.41
CA ARG A 146 -14.47 13.22 -8.12
C ARG A 146 -15.25 14.19 -7.23
N LEU A 147 -15.50 13.84 -5.97
CA LEU A 147 -16.17 14.71 -5.01
C LEU A 147 -15.35 15.99 -4.75
N GLU A 148 -14.03 15.87 -4.64
CA GLU A 148 -13.13 17.02 -4.50
C GLU A 148 -13.16 17.94 -5.74
N LEU A 149 -13.32 17.38 -6.95
CA LEU A 149 -13.49 18.16 -8.16
C LEU A 149 -14.82 18.91 -8.17
N VAL A 150 -15.93 18.26 -7.80
CA VAL A 150 -17.25 18.90 -7.69
C VAL A 150 -17.24 20.03 -6.66
N ALA A 151 -16.52 19.83 -5.56
CA ALA A 151 -16.37 20.84 -4.51
C ALA A 151 -15.36 21.96 -4.84
N GLY A 152 -14.74 21.95 -6.04
CA GLY A 152 -13.78 22.98 -6.46
C GLY A 152 -12.43 22.93 -5.74
N ARG A 153 -12.11 21.81 -5.08
CA ARG A 153 -10.86 21.61 -4.31
C ARG A 153 -9.80 20.81 -5.08
N SER A 154 -10.18 20.16 -6.18
CA SER A 154 -9.27 19.42 -7.06
C SER A 154 -9.42 19.86 -8.53
N THR A 155 -8.47 19.45 -9.37
CA THR A 155 -8.46 19.73 -10.81
C THR A 155 -8.81 18.49 -11.62
N ARG A 156 -9.32 18.67 -12.84
CA ARG A 156 -9.63 17.54 -13.74
C ARG A 156 -8.41 16.66 -14.03
N ALA A 157 -7.22 17.26 -14.09
CA ALA A 157 -5.97 16.54 -14.32
C ALA A 157 -5.65 15.57 -13.17
N LYS A 158 -5.78 16.03 -11.92
CA LYS A 158 -5.62 15.19 -10.72
C LYS A 158 -6.59 14.02 -10.70
N VAL A 159 -7.88 14.28 -10.92
CA VAL A 159 -8.90 13.23 -10.97
C VAL A 159 -8.62 12.20 -12.07
N ARG A 160 -8.18 12.64 -13.26
CA ARG A 160 -7.81 11.73 -14.34
C ARG A 160 -6.60 10.87 -13.98
N ALA A 161 -5.58 11.47 -13.35
CA ALA A 161 -4.40 10.74 -12.92
C ALA A 161 -4.75 9.62 -11.94
N THR A 162 -5.56 9.89 -10.91
CA THR A 162 -5.92 8.84 -9.94
C THR A 162 -6.92 7.85 -10.50
N ALA A 163 -7.87 8.27 -11.34
CA ALA A 163 -8.74 7.32 -12.04
C ALA A 163 -7.92 6.33 -12.89
N TRP A 164 -6.88 6.80 -13.58
CA TRP A 164 -5.96 5.95 -14.32
C TRP A 164 -5.14 5.04 -13.41
N GLY A 165 -4.46 5.60 -12.40
CA GLY A 165 -3.64 4.84 -11.46
C GLY A 165 -4.43 3.77 -10.72
N ASN A 166 -5.64 4.12 -10.25
CA ASN A 166 -6.53 3.19 -9.55
C ASN A 166 -7.15 2.16 -10.50
N GLY A 167 -7.48 2.53 -11.74
CA GLY A 167 -7.95 1.59 -12.76
C GLY A 167 -6.92 0.51 -13.08
N LEU A 168 -5.66 0.92 -13.28
CA LEU A 168 -4.53 0.01 -13.46
C LEU A 168 -4.34 -0.89 -12.23
N TYR A 169 -4.31 -0.31 -11.03
CA TYR A 169 -4.12 -1.09 -9.81
C TYR A 169 -5.29 -2.05 -9.51
N PHE A 170 -6.53 -1.66 -9.85
CA PHE A 170 -7.71 -2.52 -9.77
C PHE A 170 -7.55 -3.74 -10.69
N ALA A 171 -7.17 -3.53 -11.95
CA ALA A 171 -6.93 -4.61 -12.90
C ALA A 171 -5.80 -5.54 -12.44
N GLY A 172 -4.69 -4.99 -11.94
CA GLY A 172 -3.61 -5.78 -11.34
C GLY A 172 -4.08 -6.60 -10.14
N SER A 173 -4.90 -6.01 -9.27
CA SER A 173 -5.44 -6.70 -8.10
C SER A 173 -6.40 -7.85 -8.47
N ALA A 174 -7.11 -7.74 -9.60
CA ALA A 174 -7.98 -8.81 -10.09
C ALA A 174 -7.20 -10.06 -10.54
N VAL A 175 -5.96 -9.88 -10.99
CA VAL A 175 -5.07 -10.98 -11.41
C VAL A 175 -4.08 -11.39 -10.33
N LEU A 176 -4.15 -10.81 -9.13
CA LEU A 176 -3.24 -11.10 -8.02
C LEU A 176 -3.21 -12.60 -7.67
N GLY A 177 -4.32 -13.33 -7.82
CA GLY A 177 -4.36 -14.77 -7.56
C GLY A 177 -3.48 -15.61 -8.49
N LEU A 178 -3.07 -15.10 -9.65
CA LEU A 178 -2.34 -15.88 -10.65
C LEU A 178 -0.97 -16.37 -10.13
N PHE A 179 -0.27 -15.62 -9.29
CA PHE A 179 1.02 -16.07 -8.75
C PHE A 179 0.88 -17.28 -7.80
N LEU A 180 -0.31 -17.50 -7.22
CA LEU A 180 -0.59 -18.71 -6.42
C LEU A 180 -1.00 -19.89 -7.29
N VAL A 181 -1.62 -19.62 -8.44
CA VAL A 181 -2.07 -20.66 -9.38
C VAL A 181 -0.88 -21.21 -10.15
N VAL A 182 -0.09 -20.32 -10.76
CA VAL A 182 1.09 -20.71 -11.54
C VAL A 182 2.27 -20.84 -10.60
N SER A 183 2.66 -22.08 -10.35
CA SER A 183 3.76 -22.39 -9.46
C SER A 183 5.10 -21.98 -10.07
N PRO A 184 6.12 -21.57 -9.26
CA PRO A 184 7.47 -21.37 -9.78
C PRO A 184 8.12 -22.68 -10.30
N PHE A 185 7.53 -23.83 -9.97
CA PHE A 185 7.93 -25.15 -10.47
C PHE A 185 7.30 -25.51 -11.83
N GLU A 186 6.24 -24.80 -12.23
CA GLU A 186 5.55 -25.01 -13.51
C GLU A 186 6.04 -24.03 -14.56
N ASP A 187 5.95 -22.73 -14.26
CA ASP A 187 6.44 -21.66 -15.11
C ASP A 187 6.90 -20.49 -14.23
N LEU A 188 8.22 -20.39 -14.08
CA LEU A 188 8.84 -19.37 -13.25
C LEU A 188 8.63 -17.95 -13.79
N TRP A 189 8.63 -17.78 -15.12
CA TRP A 189 8.51 -16.46 -15.75
C TRP A 189 7.10 -15.90 -15.54
N VAL A 190 6.07 -16.73 -15.73
CA VAL A 190 4.68 -16.35 -15.48
C VAL A 190 4.46 -16.10 -13.99
N HIS A 191 4.98 -16.97 -13.12
CA HIS A 191 4.91 -16.79 -11.66
C HIS A 191 5.50 -15.42 -11.25
N PHE A 192 6.72 -15.12 -11.68
CA PHE A 192 7.41 -13.86 -11.38
C PHE A 192 6.68 -12.63 -11.95
N TRP A 193 6.35 -12.63 -13.24
CA TRP A 193 5.75 -11.46 -13.89
C TRP A 193 4.32 -11.19 -13.43
N SER A 194 3.56 -12.22 -13.03
CA SER A 194 2.22 -12.02 -12.46
C SER A 194 2.27 -11.23 -11.16
N PHE A 195 3.28 -11.47 -10.30
CA PHE A 195 3.50 -10.68 -9.10
C PHE A 195 4.08 -9.28 -9.42
N MET A 196 5.08 -9.20 -10.29
CA MET A 196 5.71 -7.91 -10.67
C MET A 196 4.73 -6.94 -11.34
N LEU A 197 3.75 -7.45 -12.08
CA LEU A 197 2.66 -6.64 -12.61
C LEU A 197 1.95 -5.88 -11.48
N VAL A 198 1.57 -6.55 -10.39
CA VAL A 198 0.89 -5.89 -9.27
C VAL A 198 1.81 -4.89 -8.57
N VAL A 199 3.09 -5.22 -8.41
CA VAL A 199 4.10 -4.31 -7.84
C VAL A 199 4.14 -2.99 -8.60
N VAL A 200 4.25 -3.05 -9.93
CA VAL A 200 4.32 -1.86 -10.80
C VAL A 200 2.99 -1.12 -10.86
N LEU A 201 1.86 -1.83 -11.00
CA LEU A 201 0.55 -1.19 -11.11
C LEU A 201 0.13 -0.51 -9.79
N ARG A 202 0.50 -1.08 -8.64
CA ARG A 202 0.33 -0.43 -7.33
C ARG A 202 1.08 0.90 -7.22
N TRP A 203 2.28 0.99 -7.80
CA TRP A 203 3.06 2.23 -7.77
C TRP A 203 2.34 3.40 -8.46
N PHE A 204 1.63 3.17 -9.56
CA PHE A 204 0.86 4.24 -10.20
C PHE A 204 -0.21 4.85 -9.29
N SER A 205 -0.88 4.03 -8.48
CA SER A 205 -1.87 4.51 -7.51
C SER A 205 -1.22 5.30 -6.36
N VAL A 206 -0.07 4.84 -5.85
CA VAL A 206 0.74 5.59 -4.86
C VAL A 206 1.21 6.93 -5.45
N ALA A 207 1.77 6.92 -6.65
CA ALA A 207 2.26 8.12 -7.32
C ALA A 207 1.14 9.13 -7.58
N ALA A 208 -0.05 8.66 -7.96
CA ALA A 208 -1.24 9.52 -8.13
C ALA A 208 -1.62 10.22 -6.82
N ASN A 209 -1.56 9.52 -5.68
CA ASN A 209 -1.83 10.12 -4.36
C ASN A 209 -0.85 11.24 -4.01
N PHE A 210 0.44 11.04 -4.31
CA PHE A 210 1.47 12.08 -4.18
C PHE A 210 1.21 13.29 -5.10
N TYR A 211 0.81 13.04 -6.34
CA TYR A 211 0.44 14.10 -7.29
C TYR A 211 -0.80 14.89 -6.82
N GLU A 212 -1.82 14.21 -6.30
CA GLU A 212 -3.03 14.86 -5.79
C GLU A 212 -2.76 15.73 -4.56
N GLY A 213 -1.93 15.26 -3.62
CA GLY A 213 -1.60 15.93 -2.36
C GLY A 213 -0.86 17.27 -2.50
N GLY A 214 -0.66 17.76 -3.72
CA GLY A 214 0.12 18.98 -4.04
C GLY A 214 1.49 18.68 -4.65
N GLY A 215 1.75 17.41 -4.95
CA GLY A 215 3.01 16.96 -5.52
C GLY A 215 4.16 16.97 -4.51
N VAL A 216 5.37 16.90 -5.03
CA VAL A 216 6.62 16.90 -4.24
C VAL A 216 6.75 18.16 -3.36
N ALA A 217 6.17 19.29 -3.77
CA ALA A 217 6.30 20.56 -3.08
C ALA A 217 5.61 20.63 -1.71
N THR A 218 4.56 19.82 -1.49
CA THR A 218 3.79 19.80 -0.23
C THR A 218 4.15 18.62 0.67
N CYS A 219 4.98 17.71 0.18
CA CYS A 219 5.37 16.51 0.90
C CYS A 219 6.43 16.81 1.97
N THR A 220 6.32 16.13 3.11
CA THR A 220 7.38 16.13 4.13
C THR A 220 8.60 15.36 3.63
N ARG A 221 9.78 15.60 4.23
CA ARG A 221 11.00 14.84 3.92
C ARG A 221 10.82 13.33 4.07
N ALA A 222 10.06 12.90 5.08
CA ALA A 222 9.77 11.49 5.32
C ALA A 222 8.93 10.87 4.19
N GLN A 223 7.92 11.58 3.71
CA GLN A 223 7.08 11.15 2.58
C GLN A 223 7.88 11.11 1.26
N LEU A 224 8.79 12.07 1.06
CA LEU A 224 9.68 12.07 -0.11
C LEU A 224 10.69 10.91 -0.07
N ALA A 225 11.28 10.65 1.11
CA ALA A 225 12.16 9.50 1.29
C ALA A 225 11.41 8.18 1.03
N PHE A 226 10.20 8.05 1.58
CA PHE A 226 9.32 6.91 1.29
C PHE A 226 9.06 6.76 -0.21
N LEU A 227 8.60 7.83 -0.89
CA LEU A 227 8.30 7.77 -2.32
C LEU A 227 9.53 7.39 -3.15
N ALA A 228 10.69 7.96 -2.83
CA ALA A 228 11.94 7.65 -3.51
C ALA A 228 12.31 6.17 -3.32
N SER A 229 12.36 5.68 -2.09
CA SER A 229 12.66 4.28 -1.79
C SER A 229 11.66 3.31 -2.41
N TYR A 230 10.36 3.62 -2.33
CA TYR A 230 9.29 2.79 -2.89
C TYR A 230 9.37 2.73 -4.41
N THR A 231 9.66 3.86 -5.06
CA THR A 231 9.88 3.95 -6.51
C THR A 231 11.12 3.15 -6.92
N SER A 232 12.23 3.30 -6.20
CA SER A 232 13.46 2.55 -6.46
C SER A 232 13.24 1.05 -6.36
N CYS A 233 12.59 0.56 -5.30
CA CYS A 233 12.31 -0.87 -5.17
C CYS A 233 11.39 -1.37 -6.30
N THR A 234 10.31 -0.64 -6.58
CA THR A 234 9.34 -1.01 -7.63
C THR A 234 9.97 -1.05 -9.03
N ALA A 235 10.89 -0.13 -9.34
CA ALA A 235 11.54 -0.07 -10.65
C ALA A 235 12.72 -1.05 -10.78
N LEU A 236 13.55 -1.18 -9.73
CA LEU A 236 14.78 -1.96 -9.80
C LEU A 236 14.52 -3.46 -9.68
N ILE A 237 13.55 -3.92 -8.87
CA ILE A 237 13.30 -5.36 -8.71
C ILE A 237 12.97 -6.05 -10.05
N PRO A 238 12.00 -5.58 -10.87
CA PRO A 238 11.68 -6.24 -12.13
C PRO A 238 12.87 -6.29 -13.09
N VAL A 239 13.65 -5.21 -13.17
CA VAL A 239 14.80 -5.11 -14.08
C VAL A 239 15.93 -6.05 -13.65
N LEU A 240 16.33 -5.99 -12.38
CA LEU A 240 17.46 -6.75 -11.85
C LEU A 240 17.14 -8.25 -11.78
N ALA A 241 15.93 -8.63 -11.36
CA ALA A 241 15.52 -10.04 -11.33
C ALA A 241 15.36 -10.63 -12.73
N THR A 242 14.85 -9.85 -13.71
CA THR A 242 14.79 -10.30 -15.12
C THR A 242 16.19 -10.53 -15.69
N LEU A 243 17.17 -9.68 -15.34
CA LEU A 243 18.56 -9.87 -15.73
C LEU A 243 19.13 -11.18 -15.17
N ASP A 244 18.89 -11.46 -13.88
CA ASP A 244 19.34 -12.72 -13.25
C ASP A 244 18.67 -13.94 -13.89
N PHE A 245 17.36 -13.89 -14.15
CA PHE A 245 16.63 -14.99 -14.80
C PHE A 245 17.15 -15.24 -16.22
N ALA A 246 17.30 -14.18 -17.02
CA ALA A 246 17.80 -14.30 -18.39
C ALA A 246 19.24 -14.81 -18.43
N ALA A 247 20.10 -14.36 -17.50
CA ALA A 247 21.48 -14.85 -17.41
C ALA A 247 21.52 -16.33 -17.03
N TYR A 248 20.72 -16.75 -16.07
CA TYR A 248 20.60 -18.16 -15.67
C TYR A 248 20.16 -19.05 -16.84
N ASP A 249 19.09 -18.66 -17.54
CA ASP A 249 18.53 -19.46 -18.65
C ASP A 249 19.45 -19.46 -19.88
N SER A 250 20.34 -18.46 -20.04
CA SER A 250 21.27 -18.39 -21.18
C SER A 250 22.44 -19.38 -21.13
N ARG A 251 22.69 -20.03 -19.99
CA ARG A 251 23.87 -20.90 -19.81
C ARG A 251 23.50 -22.38 -19.80
N VAL A 252 24.27 -23.16 -20.54
CA VAL A 252 24.19 -24.63 -20.53
C VAL A 252 24.54 -25.14 -19.12
N GLY A 253 23.57 -25.73 -18.42
CA GLY A 253 23.77 -26.38 -17.12
C GLY A 253 23.29 -25.61 -15.88
N GLY A 254 22.74 -24.40 -16.03
CA GLY A 254 21.91 -23.77 -14.99
C GLY A 254 22.58 -23.48 -13.62
N MET A 255 23.89 -23.58 -13.45
CA MET A 255 24.55 -23.19 -12.21
C MET A 255 25.49 -22.02 -12.45
N GLN A 256 25.06 -20.83 -12.08
CA GLN A 256 25.85 -19.61 -12.14
C GLN A 256 25.57 -18.73 -10.91
N THR A 257 26.60 -18.05 -10.43
CA THR A 257 26.44 -16.89 -9.54
C THR A 257 25.65 -15.78 -10.26
N PRO A 258 24.50 -15.33 -9.72
CA PRO A 258 23.68 -14.31 -10.37
C PRO A 258 24.51 -13.05 -10.70
N PRO A 259 24.32 -12.43 -11.88
CA PRO A 259 24.97 -11.18 -12.23
C PRO A 259 24.76 -10.07 -11.19
N VAL A 260 23.57 -10.03 -10.59
CA VAL A 260 23.26 -9.10 -9.50
C VAL A 260 23.63 -9.75 -8.16
N PRO A 261 24.40 -9.06 -7.29
CA PRO A 261 24.68 -9.59 -5.96
C PRO A 261 23.39 -9.85 -5.19
N ALA A 262 23.20 -11.10 -4.72
CA ALA A 262 21.97 -11.55 -4.07
C ALA A 262 21.51 -10.63 -2.92
N LEU A 263 22.45 -10.07 -2.14
CA LEU A 263 22.12 -9.14 -1.05
C LEU A 263 21.45 -7.84 -1.53
N VAL A 264 21.80 -7.33 -2.71
CA VAL A 264 21.18 -6.13 -3.29
C VAL A 264 19.72 -6.40 -3.60
N LEU A 265 19.46 -7.50 -4.31
CA LEU A 265 18.10 -7.84 -4.73
C LEU A 265 17.23 -8.26 -3.53
N ALA A 266 17.79 -9.02 -2.57
CA ALA A 266 17.12 -9.33 -1.31
C ALA A 266 16.75 -8.08 -0.52
N SER A 267 17.66 -7.09 -0.44
CA SER A 267 17.39 -5.83 0.26
C SER A 267 16.25 -5.05 -0.38
N LEU A 268 16.21 -4.98 -1.72
CA LEU A 268 15.13 -4.32 -2.45
C LEU A 268 13.80 -5.05 -2.26
N ASP A 269 13.79 -6.39 -2.38
CA ASP A 269 12.59 -7.22 -2.23
C ASP A 269 11.98 -7.05 -0.83
N TYR A 270 12.76 -7.31 0.22
CA TYR A 270 12.28 -7.17 1.60
C TYR A 270 11.90 -5.72 1.95
N ALA A 271 12.66 -4.73 1.47
CA ALA A 271 12.30 -3.33 1.67
C ALA A 271 10.95 -3.00 1.01
N TRP A 272 10.66 -3.54 -0.18
CA TRP A 272 9.39 -3.32 -0.85
C TRP A 272 8.20 -3.82 -0.02
N PHE A 273 8.30 -5.01 0.57
CA PHE A 273 7.25 -5.54 1.45
C PHE A 273 7.04 -4.67 2.70
N VAL A 274 8.14 -4.23 3.34
CA VAL A 274 8.07 -3.32 4.50
C VAL A 274 7.42 -1.99 4.12
N LEU A 275 7.83 -1.37 3.02
CA LEU A 275 7.26 -0.11 2.55
C LEU A 275 5.79 -0.29 2.14
N THR A 276 5.42 -1.43 1.59
CA THR A 276 4.04 -1.81 1.27
C THR A 276 3.16 -1.85 2.52
N ALA A 277 3.64 -2.43 3.62
CA ALA A 277 2.94 -2.44 4.90
C ALA A 277 2.83 -1.03 5.51
N LEU A 278 3.85 -0.19 5.31
CA LEU A 278 3.91 1.17 5.83
C LEU A 278 3.24 2.23 4.95
N THR A 279 2.70 1.86 3.78
CA THR A 279 2.30 2.85 2.75
C THR A 279 1.35 3.91 3.29
N LYS A 280 0.30 3.51 4.03
CA LYS A 280 -0.69 4.42 4.60
C LYS A 280 -0.08 5.54 5.46
N GLU A 281 0.96 5.23 6.24
CA GLU A 281 1.59 6.18 7.17
C GLU A 281 2.37 7.28 6.44
N TYR A 282 2.81 7.01 5.21
CA TYR A 282 3.61 7.93 4.40
C TYR A 282 2.85 8.50 3.20
N LEU A 283 1.58 8.14 2.98
CA LEU A 283 0.76 8.82 1.99
C LEU A 283 0.47 10.28 2.42
N PRO A 284 0.35 11.23 1.48
CA PRO A 284 -0.19 12.55 1.78
C PRO A 284 -1.60 12.43 2.39
N ALA A 285 -1.91 13.28 3.36
CA ALA A 285 -3.24 13.32 3.95
C ALA A 285 -4.28 13.70 2.89
N GLN A 286 -5.30 12.87 2.72
CA GLN A 286 -6.44 13.12 1.85
C GLN A 286 -7.72 13.34 2.65
N PRO A 287 -8.70 14.08 2.12
CA PRO A 287 -9.99 14.26 2.76
C PRO A 287 -10.76 12.93 2.79
N SER A 288 -11.37 12.61 3.93
CA SER A 288 -12.24 11.44 4.05
C SER A 288 -13.63 11.71 3.44
N ILE A 289 -14.32 10.65 3.03
CA ILE A 289 -15.69 10.70 2.52
C ILE A 289 -16.65 10.64 3.70
N GLN A 290 -17.64 11.54 3.74
CA GLN A 290 -18.76 11.43 4.67
C GLN A 290 -19.90 10.68 3.95
N ALA A 291 -20.25 9.50 4.44
CA ALA A 291 -21.32 8.68 3.88
C ALA A 291 -22.49 8.60 4.87
N THR A 292 -23.71 8.85 4.38
CA THR A 292 -24.96 8.67 5.12
C THR A 292 -25.75 7.54 4.49
N TRP A 293 -26.15 6.56 5.30
CA TRP A 293 -26.90 5.39 4.83
C TRP A 293 -28.34 5.45 5.36
N GLU A 294 -29.30 5.21 4.48
CA GLU A 294 -30.71 5.00 4.84
C GLU A 294 -31.05 3.53 4.54
N LEU A 295 -31.45 2.79 5.57
CA LEU A 295 -32.02 1.45 5.40
C LEU A 295 -33.46 1.63 4.92
N HIS A 296 -33.71 1.27 3.67
CA HIS A 296 -35.05 1.15 3.12
C HIS A 296 -35.59 -0.26 3.37
#